data_AF-A0A915LMI0-F1
#
_entry.id   AF-A0A915LMI0-F1
#
_cell.length_a   1.000
_cell.length_b   1.000
_cell.length_c   1.000
_cell.angle_alpha   90.00
_cell.angle_beta   90.00
_cell.angle_gamma   90.00
#
_symmetry.space_group_name_H-M   'P 1'
#
loop_
_entity.id
_entity.type
_entity.pdbx_description
1 polymer ?
#
loop_
_entity_poly.entity_id
_entity_poly.type
_entity_poly.pdbx_seq_one_letter_code
_entity_poly.pdbx_strand_id
1 'polypeptide(L)'
;MQVYKENTPEFEQLKKCKEIFNEDSSYEKDEDVVDYLEINQNIIDENNKNIEDIEENKFECSICLEEYKIGDKAKKTSCQHLFHVACIRNW
;
A
#
# COMPACT_ATOMS: atom_id res chain seq x y z
N MET A 1 27.18 25.83 -8.36
CA MET A 1 27.00 25.53 -9.80
C MET A 1 27.72 24.22 -10.06
N GLN A 2 27.14 23.12 -10.55
CA GLN A 2 25.82 22.83 -11.13
C GLN A 2 25.47 21.37 -10.78
N VAL A 3 24.18 21.13 -10.59
CA VAL A 3 23.49 19.86 -10.36
C VAL A 3 23.76 18.86 -11.50
N TYR A 4 24.04 17.61 -11.15
CA TYR A 4 24.20 16.51 -12.10
C TYR A 4 22.85 16.17 -12.73
N LYS A 5 22.86 16.02 -14.04
CA LYS A 5 21.70 15.82 -14.92
C LYS A 5 21.26 14.36 -14.90
N GLU A 6 20.00 14.12 -14.52
CA GLU A 6 19.32 12.84 -14.71
C GLU A 6 18.57 12.87 -16.04
N ASN A 7 19.01 12.05 -17.00
CA ASN A 7 18.29 11.76 -18.23
C ASN A 7 18.64 10.32 -18.64
N THR A 8 17.81 9.36 -18.27
CA THR A 8 17.84 8.00 -18.81
C THR A 8 16.48 7.60 -19.40
N PRO A 9 16.44 6.80 -20.48
CA PRO A 9 15.33 6.73 -21.44
C PRO A 9 14.26 5.69 -21.08
N GLU A 10 14.22 5.23 -19.84
CA GLU A 10 13.37 4.10 -19.40
C GLU A 10 11.95 4.56 -19.01
N PHE A 11 11.70 5.87 -19.02
CA PHE A 11 10.45 6.48 -18.56
C PHE A 11 9.34 6.50 -19.62
N GLU A 12 9.64 6.22 -20.90
CA GLU A 12 8.68 6.41 -22.00
C GLU A 12 7.76 5.23 -22.30
N GLN A 13 7.94 4.06 -21.66
CA GLN A 13 7.07 2.89 -21.95
C GLN A 13 5.84 2.77 -21.04
N LEU A 14 5.71 3.59 -19.99
CA LEU A 14 4.58 3.48 -19.04
C LEU A 14 3.29 4.21 -19.47
N LYS A 15 3.22 4.73 -20.69
CA LYS A 15 2.15 5.66 -21.10
C LYS A 15 0.98 5.02 -21.86
N LYS A 16 0.91 3.69 -22.01
CA LYS A 16 -0.06 3.05 -22.93
C LYS A 16 -1.20 2.24 -22.30
N CYS A 17 -1.27 2.08 -20.97
CA CYS A 17 -2.29 1.22 -20.35
C CYS A 17 -3.44 1.95 -19.64
N LYS A 18 -3.69 3.24 -19.91
CA LYS A 18 -4.70 4.05 -19.20
C LYS A 18 -6.08 4.14 -19.87
N GLU A 19 -6.35 3.47 -20.99
CA GLU A 19 -7.54 3.75 -21.82
C GLU A 19 -8.75 2.79 -21.62
N ILE A 20 -8.91 2.14 -20.46
CA ILE A 20 -10.15 1.37 -20.21
C ILE A 20 -10.64 1.71 -18.80
N PHE A 21 -11.68 2.54 -18.72
CA PHE A 21 -12.72 2.72 -17.67
C PHE A 21 -13.09 4.20 -17.51
N ASN A 22 -14.04 4.63 -18.36
CA ASN A 22 -14.78 5.90 -18.36
C ASN A 22 -15.69 6.02 -17.12
N GLU A 23 -15.64 7.14 -16.38
CA GLU A 23 -16.49 8.35 -16.45
C GLU A 23 -17.91 8.16 -15.91
N ASP A 24 -18.17 8.73 -14.71
CA ASP A 24 -19.25 9.70 -14.47
C ASP A 24 -19.25 10.18 -13.00
N SER A 25 -18.60 11.34 -12.71
CA SER A 25 -19.02 12.36 -11.72
C SER A 25 -17.95 13.47 -11.49
N SER A 26 -17.84 14.38 -12.46
CA SER A 26 -17.48 15.82 -12.39
C SER A 26 -16.36 16.38 -11.45
N TYR A 27 -15.16 16.49 -12.04
CA TYR A 27 -14.14 17.59 -12.05
C TYR A 27 -13.44 18.10 -10.76
N GLU A 28 -12.11 18.29 -10.67
CA GLU A 28 -10.88 17.62 -11.18
C GLU A 28 -9.66 18.38 -10.59
N LYS A 29 -8.93 17.72 -9.68
CA LYS A 29 -7.49 17.90 -9.42
C LYS A 29 -6.98 16.51 -9.05
N ASP A 30 -6.24 15.91 -9.96
CA ASP A 30 -5.63 14.59 -9.85
C ASP A 30 -4.61 14.53 -8.71
N GLU A 31 -5.00 14.03 -7.54
CA GLU A 31 -4.10 13.61 -6.47
C GLU A 31 -4.56 12.27 -5.89
N ASP A 32 -3.71 11.25 -6.08
CA ASP A 32 -3.63 9.99 -5.35
C ASP A 32 -4.71 8.92 -5.61
N VAL A 33 -4.46 8.06 -6.60
CA VAL A 33 -4.79 6.64 -6.47
C VAL A 33 -4.03 6.13 -5.26
N VAL A 34 -4.64 6.21 -4.09
CA VAL A 34 -4.02 5.79 -2.84
C VAL A 34 -3.85 4.27 -2.88
N ASP A 35 -2.61 3.83 -3.09
CA ASP A 35 -2.13 2.44 -2.99
C ASP A 35 -2.17 1.96 -1.52
N TYR A 36 -3.35 2.05 -0.91
CA TYR A 36 -3.63 1.62 0.45
C TYR A 36 -4.84 0.71 0.46
N LEU A 37 -4.72 -0.33 1.27
CA LEU A 37 -5.76 -1.30 1.55
C LEU A 37 -6.40 -0.95 2.88
N GLU A 38 -7.72 -1.00 2.93
CA GLU A 38 -8.48 -0.91 4.19
C GLU A 38 -8.62 -2.31 4.77
N ILE A 39 -8.16 -2.48 6.02
CA ILE A 39 -8.22 -3.76 6.72
C ILE A 39 -9.67 -4.12 7.01
N ASN A 40 -10.08 -5.32 6.64
CA ASN A 40 -11.40 -5.88 6.94
C ASN A 40 -11.26 -7.19 7.73
N GLN A 41 -12.40 -7.70 8.23
CA GLN A 41 -12.41 -8.91 9.03
C GLN A 41 -11.82 -10.12 8.29
N ASN A 42 -12.11 -10.28 6.99
CA ASN A 42 -11.59 -11.39 6.21
C ASN A 42 -10.06 -11.38 6.12
N ILE A 43 -9.45 -10.21 5.91
CA ILE A 43 -7.99 -10.06 5.87
C ILE A 43 -7.38 -10.46 7.21
N ILE A 44 -7.97 -10.03 8.32
CA ILE A 44 -7.50 -10.39 9.67
C ILE A 44 -7.57 -11.90 9.87
N ASP A 45 -8.70 -12.51 9.52
CA ASP A 45 -8.94 -13.94 9.69
C ASP A 45 -7.96 -14.78 8.83
N GLU A 46 -7.73 -14.39 7.58
CA GLU A 46 -6.79 -15.05 6.66
C GLU A 46 -5.34 -14.99 7.15
N ASN A 47 -4.91 -13.84 7.66
CA ASN A 47 -3.55 -13.67 8.17
C ASN A 47 -3.34 -14.40 9.51
N ASN A 48 -4.37 -14.49 10.35
CA ASN A 48 -4.31 -15.24 11.60
C ASN A 48 -4.40 -16.76 11.42
N LYS A 49 -5.01 -17.25 10.34
CA LYS A 49 -5.23 -18.69 10.09
C LYS A 49 -3.93 -19.51 9.94
N ASN A 50 -2.80 -18.86 9.67
CA ASN A 50 -1.51 -19.54 9.46
C ASN A 50 -0.70 -19.72 10.76
N ILE A 51 -1.30 -19.46 11.92
CA ILE A 51 -0.60 -19.38 13.21
C ILE A 51 -1.17 -20.46 14.12
N GLU A 52 -0.77 -21.70 13.91
CA GLU A 52 -1.33 -22.82 14.67
C GLU A 52 -0.67 -23.05 16.04
N ASP A 53 0.50 -22.45 16.37
CA ASP A 53 1.25 -22.91 17.57
C ASP A 53 2.20 -21.92 18.29
N ILE A 54 2.00 -20.60 18.27
CA ILE A 54 2.78 -19.68 19.13
C ILE A 54 1.87 -18.57 19.66
N GLU A 55 1.74 -18.45 20.99
CA GLU A 55 0.88 -17.47 21.70
C GLU A 55 1.13 -15.99 21.33
N GLU A 56 2.16 -15.68 20.56
CA GLU A 56 2.67 -14.31 20.34
C GLU A 56 2.63 -13.80 18.91
N ASN A 57 2.28 -14.61 17.89
CA ASN A 57 2.26 -14.10 16.52
C ASN A 57 0.83 -13.73 16.14
N LYS A 58 0.48 -12.45 16.20
CA LYS A 58 -0.80 -11.94 15.70
C LYS A 58 -0.57 -11.14 14.43
N PHE A 59 -1.61 -10.92 13.63
CA PHE A 59 -1.50 -10.02 12.48
C PHE A 59 -1.26 -8.57 12.96
N GLU A 60 0.02 -8.18 12.98
CA GLU A 60 0.50 -6.91 13.53
C GLU A 60 1.45 -6.18 12.58
N CYS A 61 1.61 -4.87 12.78
CA CYS A 61 2.58 -4.08 12.03
C CYS A 61 3.96 -4.16 12.68
N SER A 62 4.97 -4.67 11.98
CA SER A 62 6.34 -4.81 12.51
C SER A 62 7.08 -3.49 12.80
N ILE A 63 6.48 -2.33 12.46
CA ILE A 63 7.06 -1.01 12.75
C ILE A 63 6.60 -0.50 14.12
N CYS A 64 5.29 -0.53 14.40
CA CYS A 64 4.74 -0.06 15.68
C CYS A 64 4.48 -1.19 16.69
N LEU A 65 4.54 -2.45 16.26
CA LEU A 65 4.23 -3.65 17.05
C LEU A 65 2.79 -3.64 17.60
N GLU A 66 1.86 -3.01 16.87
CA GLU A 66 0.44 -3.02 17.18
C GLU A 66 -0.34 -3.92 16.21
N GLU A 67 -1.36 -4.61 16.74
CA GLU A 67 -2.31 -5.43 15.98
C GLU A 67 -3.12 -4.58 15.01
N TYR A 68 -3.37 -5.11 13.81
CA TYR A 68 -4.28 -4.46 12.85
C TYR A 68 -5.74 -4.56 13.30
N LYS A 69 -6.49 -3.47 13.10
CA LYS A 69 -7.92 -3.38 13.38
C LYS A 69 -8.71 -3.16 12.10
N ILE A 70 -9.99 -3.51 12.13
CA ILE A 70 -10.92 -3.23 11.03
C ILE A 70 -10.97 -1.72 10.78
N GLY A 71 -10.83 -1.31 9.52
CA GLY A 71 -10.79 0.09 9.11
C GLY A 71 -9.39 0.72 9.16
N ASP A 72 -8.38 0.00 9.67
CA ASP A 72 -7.00 0.48 9.57
C ASP A 72 -6.59 0.58 8.10
N LYS A 73 -5.78 1.58 7.80
CA LYS A 73 -5.15 1.71 6.48
C LYS A 73 -3.79 1.04 6.54
N ALA A 74 -3.58 0.06 5.66
CA ALA A 74 -2.30 -0.59 5.46
C ALA A 74 -1.81 -0.42 4.02
N LYS A 75 -0.49 -0.43 3.84
CA LYS A 75 0.15 -0.50 2.53
C LYS A 75 0.79 -1.87 2.37
N LYS A 76 0.51 -2.53 1.25
CA LYS A 76 1.24 -3.73 0.84
C LYS A 76 2.43 -3.31 -0.01
N THR A 77 3.65 -3.69 0.39
CA THR A 77 4.85 -3.42 -0.40
C THR A 77 5.00 -4.42 -1.54
N SER A 78 5.92 -4.15 -2.47
CA SER A 78 6.23 -5.08 -3.59
C SER A 78 6.75 -6.44 -3.11
N CYS A 79 7.35 -6.51 -1.92
CA CYS A 79 7.75 -7.76 -1.27
C CYS A 79 6.62 -8.42 -0.45
N GLN A 80 5.38 -7.93 -0.61
CA GLN A 80 4.14 -8.47 -0.03
C GLN A 80 3.95 -8.31 1.48
N HIS A 81 4.81 -7.55 2.16
CA HIS A 81 4.61 -7.21 3.57
C HIS A 81 3.60 -6.07 3.75
N LEU A 82 2.83 -6.12 4.83
CA LEU A 82 1.84 -5.12 5.18
C LEU A 82 2.33 -4.25 6.34
N PHE A 83 2.21 -2.94 6.18
CA PHE A 83 2.50 -1.95 7.22
C PHE A 83 1.36 -0.94 7.31
N HIS A 84 1.09 -0.35 8.49
CA HIS A 84 0.21 0.81 8.55
C HIS A 84 0.74 1.91 7.64
N VAL A 85 -0.18 2.61 6.97
CA VAL A 85 0.16 3.71 6.06
C VAL A 85 0.98 4.79 6.77
N ALA A 86 0.58 5.14 7.99
CA ALA A 86 1.29 6.12 8.80
C ALA A 86 2.71 5.64 9.19
N CYS A 87 2.87 4.35 9.46
CA CYS A 87 4.16 3.78 9.83
C CYS A 87 5.13 3.80 8.65
N ILE A 88 4.73 3.30 7.47
CA ILE A 88 5.64 3.21 6.33
C ILE A 88 5.94 4.57 5.68
N ARG A 89 5.04 5.55 5.79
CA ARG A 89 5.29 6.92 5.27
C ARG A 89 6.44 7.64 5.96
N ASN A 90 6.76 7.24 7.19
CA ASN A 90 7.79 7.88 8.00
C ASN A 90 9.19 7.23 7.84
N TRP A 91 9.33 6.27 6.92
CA TRP A 91 10.57 5.53 6.62
C TRP A 91 10.94 5.66 5.16
#